data_AF-A0A6L7IRM9-F1
#
_entry.id   AF-A0A6L7IRM9-F1
#
_cell.length_a   1.000
_cell.length_b   1.000
_cell.length_c   1.000
_cell.angle_alpha   90.00
_cell.angle_beta   90.00
_cell.angle_gamma   90.00
#
_symmetry.space_group_name_H-M   'P 1'
#
loop_
_entity.id
_entity.type
_entity.pdbx_description
1 polymer ?
#
loop_
_entity_poly.entity_id
_entity_poly.type
_entity_poly.pdbx_seq_one_letter_code
_entity_poly.pdbx_strand_id
1 'polypeptide(L)'
;MSAPHMTRVAIANRSGVPLLDARVIHVFGDEQPEVLTWSRAIESGEGMLSDTKNVSYATGFGNMTDNDWWLVSWETEEAGQRFVCATTPSMFNLVSNYFIMQGGDAIGATVDVSDAIDPSDTAKSMSKMGGSLAKLLFGGIARKVDKSQLKEHVLKEEDAYDPLHPADIGLKLVVGSDMTVTFESPSGNSKADYTKVAVPNDLVALGY
;
A
#
# COMPACT_ATOMS: atom_id res chain seq x y z
N MET A 1 0.25 19.99 23.85
CA MET A 1 -1.08 19.79 23.22
C MET A 1 -0.86 19.13 21.87
N SER A 2 -1.77 18.25 21.45
CA SER A 2 -1.82 17.67 20.11
C SER A 2 -2.38 18.72 19.14
N ALA A 3 -1.78 18.85 17.96
CA ALA A 3 -2.24 19.71 16.87
C ALA A 3 -2.60 18.83 15.67
N PRO A 4 -3.88 18.77 15.26
CA PRO A 4 -4.29 17.99 14.10
C PRO A 4 -3.92 18.71 12.81
N HIS A 5 -3.51 17.93 11.81
CA HIS A 5 -3.13 18.36 10.48
C HIS A 5 -3.74 17.43 9.43
N MET A 6 -3.73 17.90 8.19
CA MET A 6 -4.07 17.11 7.01
C MET A 6 -2.95 17.29 6.01
N THR A 7 -2.55 16.26 5.27
CA THR A 7 -1.60 16.39 4.17
C THR A 7 -2.19 15.88 2.85
N ARG A 8 -1.66 16.41 1.74
CA ARG A 8 -2.01 15.97 0.38
C ARG A 8 -1.02 14.92 -0.09
N VAL A 9 -1.55 13.75 -0.43
CA VAL A 9 -0.82 12.60 -0.94
C VAL A 9 -1.06 12.47 -2.44
N ALA A 10 0.02 12.25 -3.20
CA ALA A 10 -0.05 11.88 -4.61
C ALA A 10 0.97 10.79 -4.96
N ILE A 11 0.70 10.02 -6.01
CA ILE A 11 1.60 8.98 -6.51
C ILE A 11 2.24 9.47 -7.80
N ALA A 12 3.58 9.47 -7.83
CA ALA A 12 4.36 9.72 -9.04
C ALA A 12 4.87 8.38 -9.57
N ASN A 13 4.41 7.98 -10.76
CA ASN A 13 4.83 6.72 -11.35
C ASN A 13 6.07 6.90 -12.22
N ARG A 14 7.16 6.24 -11.82
CA ARG A 14 8.45 6.16 -12.50
C ARG A 14 8.91 4.71 -12.68
N SER A 15 7.98 3.75 -12.61
CA SER A 15 8.27 2.31 -12.62
C SER A 15 8.56 1.75 -14.02
N GLY A 16 8.19 2.48 -15.07
CA GLY A 16 8.24 2.00 -16.46
C GLY A 16 6.96 1.31 -16.92
N VAL A 17 6.00 1.07 -16.03
CA VAL A 17 4.74 0.36 -16.30
C VAL A 17 3.56 1.09 -15.64
N PRO A 18 2.33 1.04 -16.18
CA PRO A 18 1.18 1.65 -15.53
C PRO A 18 0.91 1.06 -14.13
N LEU A 19 0.50 1.88 -13.18
CA LEU A 19 -0.06 1.43 -11.90
C LEU A 19 -1.58 1.36 -12.03
N LEU A 20 -2.15 0.19 -11.79
CA LEU A 20 -3.58 -0.10 -11.86
C LEU A 20 -4.13 -0.30 -10.45
N ASP A 21 -5.36 0.17 -10.20
CA ASP A 21 -6.04 0.13 -8.89
C ASP A 21 -5.11 0.45 -7.71
N ALA A 22 -4.35 1.55 -7.80
CA ALA A 22 -3.38 1.89 -6.78
C ALA A 22 -4.09 2.25 -5.46
N ARG A 23 -3.57 1.75 -4.34
CA ARG A 23 -4.09 1.96 -3.01
C ARG A 23 -2.99 2.32 -2.03
N VAL A 24 -3.30 3.28 -1.16
CA VAL A 24 -2.43 3.64 -0.04
C VAL A 24 -3.24 3.50 1.24
N ILE A 25 -2.71 2.74 2.19
CA ILE A 25 -3.23 2.66 3.55
C ILE A 25 -2.32 3.51 4.42
N HIS A 26 -2.91 4.42 5.17
CA HIS A 26 -2.25 5.22 6.18
C HIS A 26 -2.88 4.95 7.54
N VAL A 27 -2.04 4.83 8.56
CA VAL A 27 -2.45 4.67 9.95
C VAL A 27 -1.63 5.64 10.79
N PHE A 28 -2.29 6.59 11.42
CA PHE A 28 -1.68 7.48 12.40
C PHE A 28 -1.96 6.96 13.82
N GLY A 29 -0.91 6.74 14.62
CA GLY A 29 -1.10 6.20 15.97
C GLY A 29 -1.94 4.93 15.96
N ASP A 30 -2.83 4.72 16.93
CA ASP A 30 -3.81 3.61 16.98
C ASP A 30 -5.16 3.92 16.29
N GLU A 31 -5.22 4.93 15.43
CA GLU A 31 -6.46 5.32 14.76
C GLU A 31 -6.91 4.31 13.68
N GLN A 32 -8.16 4.47 13.19
CA GLN A 32 -8.64 3.64 12.10
C GLN A 32 -7.86 3.92 10.81
N PRO A 33 -7.49 2.89 10.02
CA PRO A 33 -6.78 3.09 8.77
C PRO A 33 -7.56 3.93 7.76
N GLU A 34 -6.91 4.95 7.21
CA GLU A 34 -7.38 5.68 6.04
C GLU A 34 -6.95 4.94 4.77
N VAL A 35 -7.90 4.69 3.86
CA VAL A 35 -7.64 3.97 2.60
C VAL A 35 -7.89 4.90 1.42
N LEU A 36 -6.80 5.25 0.75
CA LEU A 36 -6.79 6.07 -0.46
C LEU A 36 -6.83 5.16 -1.68
N THR A 37 -7.72 5.43 -2.64
CA THR A 37 -7.91 4.58 -3.83
C THR A 37 -7.89 5.36 -5.13
N TRP A 38 -7.06 4.92 -6.07
CA TRP A 38 -6.92 5.46 -7.42
C TRP A 38 -7.39 4.41 -8.43
N SER A 39 -8.65 4.50 -8.83
CA SER A 39 -9.25 3.56 -9.79
C SER A 39 -8.77 3.76 -11.22
N ARG A 40 -8.34 4.98 -11.56
CA ARG A 40 -7.75 5.29 -12.87
C ARG A 40 -6.28 4.87 -12.87
N ALA A 41 -5.86 4.26 -13.98
CA ALA A 41 -4.45 3.94 -14.21
C ALA A 41 -3.57 5.19 -14.08
N ILE A 42 -2.46 5.05 -13.37
CA ILE A 42 -1.43 6.08 -13.24
C ILE A 42 -0.32 5.70 -14.21
N GLU A 43 -0.26 6.40 -15.34
CA GLU A 43 0.73 6.14 -16.39
C GLU A 43 2.15 6.42 -15.91
N SER A 44 3.11 5.62 -16.40
CA SER A 44 4.52 5.83 -16.09
C SER A 44 5.11 6.90 -17.00
N GLY A 45 5.98 7.74 -16.45
CA GLY A 45 6.73 8.72 -17.23
C GLY A 45 7.07 9.95 -16.41
N GLU A 46 8.01 10.77 -16.88
CA GLU A 46 8.35 12.01 -16.20
C GLU A 46 7.14 12.96 -16.12
N GLY A 47 6.98 13.64 -14.97
CA GLY A 47 5.84 14.53 -14.72
C GLY A 47 4.50 13.82 -14.47
N MET A 48 4.40 12.51 -14.72
CA MET A 48 3.15 11.78 -14.47
C MET A 48 2.89 11.66 -12.97
N LEU A 49 1.68 12.06 -12.58
CA LEU A 49 1.22 12.16 -11.21
C LEU A 49 -0.28 11.81 -11.16
N SER A 50 -0.70 11.15 -10.09
CA SER A 50 -2.11 10.93 -9.79
C SER A 50 -2.83 12.22 -9.38
N ASP A 51 -4.16 12.18 -9.26
CA ASP A 51 -4.90 13.15 -8.45
C ASP A 51 -4.43 13.09 -6.98
N THR A 52 -4.55 14.21 -6.27
CA THR A 52 -4.22 14.30 -4.85
C THR A 52 -5.37 13.79 -3.98
N LYS A 53 -5.02 13.14 -2.88
CA LYS A 53 -5.96 12.74 -1.82
C LYS A 53 -5.45 13.21 -0.48
N ASN A 54 -6.30 13.19 0.54
CA ASN A 54 -5.95 13.71 1.86
C ASN A 54 -5.88 12.58 2.87
N VAL A 55 -5.00 12.76 3.85
CA VAL A 55 -4.92 11.96 5.08
C VAL A 55 -4.72 12.88 6.27
N SER A 56 -5.12 12.42 7.44
CA SER A 56 -5.09 13.15 8.70
C SER A 56 -4.00 12.62 9.60
N TYR A 57 -3.29 13.52 10.28
CA TYR A 57 -2.26 13.17 11.26
C TYR A 57 -2.22 14.24 12.34
N ALA A 58 -1.42 14.05 13.38
CA ALA A 58 -1.28 15.06 14.41
C ALA A 58 0.16 15.19 14.91
N THR A 59 0.56 16.40 15.27
CA THR A 59 1.89 16.71 15.80
C THR A 59 1.80 17.23 17.25
N GLY A 60 2.95 17.36 17.90
CA GLY A 60 3.07 17.95 19.23
C GLY A 60 3.24 16.96 20.38
N PHE A 61 3.50 17.50 21.59
CA PHE A 61 3.96 16.75 22.76
C PHE A 61 3.01 15.63 23.25
N GLY A 62 1.73 15.68 22.86
CA GLY A 62 0.74 14.67 23.26
C GLY A 62 0.75 13.40 22.41
N ASN A 63 1.34 13.44 21.21
CA ASN A 63 1.35 12.32 20.25
C ASN A 63 2.77 11.88 19.92
N MET A 64 3.76 12.14 20.79
CA MET A 64 5.17 11.79 20.53
C MET A 64 5.41 10.28 20.33
N THR A 65 4.44 9.45 20.67
CA THR A 65 4.46 7.99 20.49
C THR A 65 3.65 7.52 19.27
N ASP A 66 2.87 8.42 18.66
CA ASP A 66 2.07 8.12 17.47
C ASP A 66 2.88 8.44 16.23
N ASN A 67 3.07 7.42 15.40
CA ASN A 67 3.79 7.53 14.14
C ASN A 67 2.83 7.32 12.97
N ASP A 68 3.23 7.81 11.81
CA ASP A 68 2.58 7.59 10.52
C ASP A 68 3.09 6.31 9.86
N TRP A 69 2.19 5.36 9.67
CA TRP A 69 2.45 4.05 9.08
C TRP A 69 1.77 3.91 7.72
N TRP A 70 2.51 3.39 6.74
CA TRP A 70 2.08 3.41 5.34
C TRP A 70 2.21 2.04 4.67
N LEU A 71 1.23 1.71 3.83
CA LEU A 71 1.28 0.63 2.84
C LEU A 71 0.86 1.17 1.49
N VAL A 72 1.75 1.09 0.50
CA VAL A 72 1.46 1.39 -0.89
C VAL A 72 1.33 0.08 -1.64
N SER A 73 0.24 -0.08 -2.38
CA SER A 73 -0.03 -1.28 -3.18
C SER A 73 -0.69 -0.93 -4.50
N TRP A 74 -0.46 -1.74 -5.52
CA TRP A 74 -1.05 -1.55 -6.84
C TRP A 74 -0.99 -2.87 -7.60
N GLU A 75 -1.72 -2.91 -8.70
CA GLU A 75 -1.58 -3.93 -9.72
C GLU A 75 -0.84 -3.36 -10.92
N THR A 76 -0.17 -4.21 -11.69
CA THR A 76 0.42 -3.82 -12.97
C THR A 76 0.34 -4.98 -13.96
N GLU A 77 0.54 -4.70 -15.24
CA GLU A 77 0.60 -5.71 -16.29
C GLU A 77 1.88 -5.54 -17.09
N GLU A 78 2.64 -6.62 -17.20
CA GLU A 78 3.89 -6.67 -17.95
C GLU A 78 3.84 -7.85 -18.92
N ALA A 79 3.98 -7.58 -20.21
CA ALA A 79 3.95 -8.61 -21.26
C ALA A 79 2.73 -9.56 -21.20
N GLY A 80 1.55 -9.04 -20.81
CA GLY A 80 0.31 -9.80 -20.69
C GLY A 80 0.15 -10.60 -19.39
N GLN A 81 1.11 -10.47 -18.45
CA GLN A 81 1.03 -11.07 -17.11
C GLN A 81 0.67 -9.99 -16.09
N ARG A 82 -0.38 -10.22 -15.30
CA ARG A 82 -0.77 -9.33 -14.20
C ARG A 82 0.07 -9.60 -12.95
N PHE A 83 0.41 -8.55 -12.22
CA PHE A 83 1.14 -8.62 -10.96
C PHE A 83 0.46 -7.79 -9.89
N VAL A 84 0.61 -8.20 -8.64
CA VAL A 84 0.32 -7.39 -7.45
C VAL A 84 1.65 -6.95 -6.84
N CYS A 85 1.70 -5.68 -6.46
CA CYS A 85 2.84 -5.05 -5.84
C CYS A 85 2.47 -4.41 -4.50
N ALA A 86 3.36 -4.47 -3.51
CA ALA A 86 3.16 -3.79 -2.22
C ALA A 86 4.47 -3.48 -1.46
N THR A 87 4.48 -2.37 -0.71
CA THR A 87 5.59 -1.92 0.15
C THR A 87 5.46 -2.52 1.57
N THR A 88 6.08 -3.67 1.87
CA THR A 88 6.20 -4.24 3.23
C THR A 88 7.41 -5.18 3.28
N PRO A 89 8.00 -5.48 4.47
CA PRO A 89 9.23 -6.28 4.53
C PRO A 89 9.11 -7.70 3.99
N SER A 90 7.90 -8.24 3.80
CA SER A 90 7.60 -9.20 2.72
C SER A 90 6.08 -9.38 2.56
N MET A 91 5.58 -9.51 1.33
CA MET A 91 4.17 -9.88 1.07
C MET A 91 3.79 -11.24 1.68
N PHE A 92 4.77 -12.13 1.95
CA PHE A 92 4.57 -13.38 2.68
C PHE A 92 4.14 -13.15 4.14
N ASN A 93 4.69 -12.13 4.82
CA ASN A 93 4.29 -11.81 6.19
C ASN A 93 2.89 -11.21 6.25
N LEU A 94 2.50 -10.39 5.28
CA LEU A 94 1.13 -9.87 5.18
C LEU A 94 0.11 -10.99 5.04
N VAL A 95 0.37 -11.93 4.13
CA VAL A 95 -0.51 -13.09 3.88
C VAL A 95 -0.52 -14.01 5.09
N SER A 96 0.65 -14.36 5.65
CA SER A 96 0.77 -15.21 6.84
C SER A 96 0.04 -14.62 8.06
N ASN A 97 0.26 -13.33 8.35
CA ASN A 97 -0.37 -12.66 9.48
C ASN A 97 -1.88 -12.52 9.28
N TYR A 98 -2.35 -12.25 8.06
CA TYR A 98 -3.77 -12.26 7.75
C TYR A 98 -4.43 -13.60 8.11
N PHE A 99 -3.75 -14.71 7.80
CA PHE A 99 -4.24 -16.04 8.16
C PHE A 99 -4.16 -16.34 9.66
N ILE A 100 -3.10 -15.93 10.34
CA ILE A 100 -2.96 -16.09 11.79
C ILE A 100 -4.03 -15.28 12.54
N MET A 101 -4.34 -14.05 12.08
CA MET A 101 -5.37 -13.19 12.65
C MET A 101 -6.81 -13.69 12.42
N GLN A 102 -7.04 -14.64 11.51
CA GLN A 102 -8.33 -15.32 11.35
C GLN A 102 -8.54 -16.49 12.32
N GLY A 103 -7.54 -16.83 13.15
CA GLY A 103 -7.66 -17.86 14.18
C GLY A 103 -8.65 -17.47 15.28
N GLY A 104 -9.92 -17.86 15.12
CA GLY A 104 -10.90 -17.87 16.21
C GLY A 104 -12.37 -17.71 15.79
N ASP A 105 -12.71 -16.69 14.99
CA ASP A 105 -14.12 -16.26 14.87
C ASP A 105 -14.53 -15.61 13.52
N ALA A 106 -13.76 -15.77 12.44
CA ALA A 106 -14.10 -15.17 11.14
C ALA A 106 -14.66 -16.19 10.13
N ILE A 107 -15.91 -16.62 10.34
CA ILE A 107 -16.70 -17.31 9.31
C ILE A 107 -17.01 -16.28 8.22
N GLY A 108 -16.36 -16.35 7.06
CA GLY A 108 -16.81 -15.60 5.88
C GLY A 108 -15.81 -15.43 4.71
N ALA A 109 -14.50 -15.51 4.95
CA ALA A 109 -13.52 -15.43 3.87
C ALA A 109 -12.77 -16.76 3.76
N THR A 110 -13.40 -17.75 3.12
CA THR A 110 -12.77 -19.03 2.77
C THR A 110 -11.67 -18.79 1.74
N VAL A 111 -10.49 -18.41 2.23
CA VAL A 111 -9.24 -18.54 1.48
C VAL A 111 -8.60 -19.81 2.03
N ASP A 112 -8.68 -20.89 1.26
CA ASP A 112 -8.17 -22.20 1.64
C ASP A 112 -6.63 -22.15 1.71
N VAL A 113 -6.11 -21.99 2.94
CA VAL A 113 -4.68 -21.77 3.22
C VAL A 113 -3.86 -23.03 2.99
N SER A 114 -4.49 -24.21 3.05
CA SER A 114 -3.85 -25.52 2.88
C SER A 114 -3.11 -25.65 1.56
N ASP A 115 -3.55 -24.87 0.57
CA ASP A 115 -3.18 -25.03 -0.81
C ASP A 115 -2.18 -23.98 -1.30
N ALA A 116 -1.96 -22.90 -0.53
CA ALA A 116 -1.16 -21.74 -0.94
C ALA A 116 0.36 -21.96 -0.84
N ILE A 117 0.79 -22.96 -0.08
CA ILE A 117 2.20 -23.32 0.09
C ILE A 117 2.32 -24.82 -0.19
N ASP A 118 2.55 -25.16 -1.46
CA ASP A 118 3.02 -26.49 -1.85
C ASP A 118 4.57 -26.46 -1.87
N PRO A 119 5.24 -27.03 -0.85
CA PRO A 119 6.69 -27.05 -0.78
C PRO A 119 7.34 -27.87 -1.90
N SER A 120 6.56 -28.66 -2.66
CA SER A 120 7.03 -29.41 -3.83
C SER A 120 6.90 -28.64 -5.15
N ASP A 121 6.16 -27.53 -5.16
CA ASP A 121 5.93 -26.70 -6.35
C ASP A 121 5.91 -25.20 -5.99
N THR A 122 7.11 -24.62 -5.94
CA THR A 122 7.32 -23.19 -5.63
C THR A 122 6.59 -22.26 -6.59
N ALA A 123 6.41 -22.66 -7.86
CA ALA A 123 5.74 -21.85 -8.86
C ALA A 123 4.22 -21.77 -8.59
N LYS A 124 3.56 -22.89 -8.27
CA LYS A 124 2.16 -22.88 -7.84
C LYS A 124 1.94 -22.11 -6.55
N SER A 125 2.86 -22.23 -5.60
CA SER A 125 2.80 -21.50 -4.32
C SER A 125 2.84 -19.99 -4.52
N MET A 126 3.77 -19.49 -5.34
CA MET A 126 3.85 -18.05 -5.67
C MET A 126 2.60 -17.54 -6.39
N SER A 127 2.01 -18.37 -7.25
CA SER A 127 0.80 -18.03 -8.00
C SER A 127 -0.43 -17.88 -7.10
N LYS A 128 -0.68 -18.85 -6.20
CA LYS A 128 -1.78 -18.79 -5.23
C LYS A 128 -1.60 -17.66 -4.21
N MET A 129 -0.35 -17.34 -3.85
CA MET A 129 -0.04 -16.18 -3.03
C MET A 129 -0.46 -14.87 -3.73
N GLY A 130 -0.23 -14.73 -5.04
CA GLY A 130 -0.66 -13.56 -5.82
C GLY A 130 -2.17 -13.33 -5.76
N GLY A 131 -2.98 -14.38 -5.96
CA GLY A 131 -4.44 -14.29 -5.85
C GLY A 131 -4.94 -13.95 -4.44
N SER A 132 -4.35 -14.56 -3.41
CA SER A 132 -4.71 -14.28 -2.00
C SER A 132 -4.38 -12.85 -1.60
N LEU A 133 -3.23 -12.35 -2.04
CA LEU A 133 -2.81 -10.98 -1.81
C LEU A 133 -3.71 -9.98 -2.56
N ALA A 134 -4.10 -10.31 -3.79
CA ALA A 134 -5.04 -9.49 -4.54
C ALA A 134 -6.37 -9.34 -3.79
N LYS A 135 -6.90 -10.44 -3.22
CA LYS A 135 -8.11 -10.40 -2.38
C LYS A 135 -7.92 -9.61 -1.09
N LEU A 136 -6.77 -9.75 -0.42
CA LEU A 136 -6.46 -9.03 0.81
C LEU A 136 -6.43 -7.52 0.56
N LEU A 137 -5.65 -7.07 -0.42
CA LEU A 137 -5.40 -5.65 -0.70
C LEU A 137 -6.56 -5.00 -1.46
N PHE A 138 -7.13 -5.72 -2.44
CA PHE A 138 -8.10 -5.16 -3.37
C PHE A 138 -9.55 -5.56 -3.07
N GLY A 139 -9.79 -6.69 -2.39
CA GLY A 139 -11.12 -7.22 -2.04
C GLY A 139 -11.78 -6.61 -0.80
N GLY A 140 -11.19 -5.57 -0.19
CA GLY A 140 -11.80 -4.81 0.92
C GLY A 140 -11.50 -5.34 2.33
N ILE A 141 -10.58 -6.30 2.47
CA ILE A 141 -10.27 -6.97 3.73
C ILE A 141 -9.05 -6.35 4.46
N ALA A 142 -8.27 -5.49 3.81
CA ALA A 142 -7.06 -4.85 4.34
C ALA A 142 -7.25 -3.90 5.56
N ARG A 143 -8.41 -3.91 6.24
CA ARG A 143 -8.66 -3.11 7.44
C ARG A 143 -7.97 -3.63 8.71
N LYS A 144 -7.26 -4.76 8.63
CA LYS A 144 -6.56 -5.41 9.75
C LYS A 144 -5.11 -5.75 9.39
N VAL A 145 -4.33 -4.74 8.98
CA VAL A 145 -2.88 -4.91 8.77
C VAL A 145 -2.14 -4.53 10.05
N ASP A 146 -1.26 -5.39 10.53
CA ASP A 146 -0.39 -5.12 11.67
C ASP A 146 0.61 -4.00 11.32
N LYS A 147 0.74 -2.99 12.19
CA LYS A 147 1.65 -1.84 12.00
C LYS A 147 3.10 -2.25 11.78
N SER A 148 3.55 -3.36 12.35
CA SER A 148 4.91 -3.90 12.15
C SER A 148 5.21 -4.26 10.69
N GLN A 149 4.17 -4.40 9.86
CA GLN A 149 4.30 -4.68 8.43
C GLN A 149 4.29 -3.41 7.58
N LEU A 150 3.92 -2.27 8.14
CA LEU A 150 3.82 -1.00 7.44
C LEU A 150 5.16 -0.26 7.46
N LYS A 151 5.38 0.57 6.44
CA LYS A 151 6.52 1.47 6.41
C LYS A 151 6.24 2.68 7.30
N GLU A 152 7.11 2.94 8.26
CA GLU A 152 7.08 4.21 9.00
C GLU A 152 7.60 5.36 8.13
N HIS A 153 6.83 6.44 8.04
CA HIS A 153 7.25 7.72 7.47
C HIS A 153 6.50 8.86 8.14
N VAL A 154 7.13 9.45 9.16
CA VAL A 154 6.56 10.48 10.03
C VAL A 154 6.35 11.80 9.29
N LEU A 155 5.13 12.33 9.37
CA LEU A 155 4.77 13.65 8.88
C LEU A 155 4.95 14.71 9.98
N LYS A 156 5.35 15.92 9.59
CA LYS A 156 5.55 17.06 10.49
C LYS A 156 4.67 18.23 10.07
N GLU A 157 4.68 19.30 10.88
CA GLU A 157 3.87 20.51 10.63
C GLU A 157 4.14 21.13 9.25
N GLU A 158 5.38 21.06 8.75
CA GLU A 158 5.76 21.56 7.42
C GLU A 158 5.20 20.73 6.25
N ASP A 159 4.68 19.53 6.50
CA ASP A 159 4.01 18.69 5.50
C ASP A 159 2.50 18.97 5.43
N ALA A 160 2.00 19.84 6.31
CA ALA A 160 0.58 20.13 6.41
C ALA A 160 0.07 20.86 5.16
N TYR A 161 -1.16 20.56 4.80
CA TYR A 161 -1.87 21.25 3.73
C TYR A 161 -1.97 22.74 4.03
N ASP A 162 -1.46 23.55 3.11
CA ASP A 162 -1.61 25.00 3.13
C ASP A 162 -2.77 25.43 2.20
N PRO A 163 -3.86 26.01 2.73
CA PRO A 163 -4.95 26.56 1.92
C PRO A 163 -4.52 27.67 0.96
N LEU A 164 -3.42 28.39 1.26
CA LEU A 164 -2.88 29.45 0.41
C LEU A 164 -2.11 28.88 -0.80
N HIS A 165 -1.60 27.66 -0.70
CA HIS A 165 -0.88 26.97 -1.75
C HIS A 165 -1.53 25.62 -2.06
N PRO A 166 -2.77 25.61 -2.59
CA PRO A 166 -3.53 24.38 -2.76
C PRO A 166 -2.92 23.43 -3.80
N ALA A 167 -2.00 23.87 -4.65
CA ALA A 167 -1.30 22.99 -5.58
C ALA A 167 -0.20 22.15 -4.91
N ASP A 168 0.20 22.52 -3.69
CA ASP A 168 1.31 21.87 -3.00
C ASP A 168 0.91 20.49 -2.49
N ILE A 169 1.85 19.57 -2.61
CA ILE A 169 1.72 18.17 -2.24
C ILE A 169 2.62 17.97 -1.04
N GLY A 170 2.03 17.63 0.11
CA GLY A 170 2.80 17.40 1.34
C GLY A 170 3.44 16.02 1.39
N LEU A 171 2.93 15.04 0.65
CA LEU A 171 3.58 13.73 0.48
C LEU A 171 3.46 13.22 -0.95
N LYS A 172 4.61 12.96 -1.58
CA LYS A 172 4.68 12.30 -2.88
C LYS A 172 5.25 10.89 -2.72
N LEU A 173 4.51 9.92 -3.22
CA LEU A 173 4.91 8.51 -3.27
C LEU A 173 5.47 8.22 -4.66
N VAL A 174 6.79 8.18 -4.77
CA VAL A 174 7.48 7.94 -6.04
C VAL A 174 7.75 6.45 -6.20
N VAL A 175 7.02 5.80 -7.11
CA VAL A 175 7.21 4.39 -7.42
C VAL A 175 8.29 4.27 -8.51
N GLY A 176 9.47 3.78 -8.12
CA GLY A 176 10.63 3.65 -8.99
C GLY A 176 10.68 2.31 -9.74
N SER A 177 11.44 2.27 -10.83
CA SER A 177 11.72 1.03 -11.57
C SER A 177 12.73 0.11 -10.86
N ASP A 178 13.36 0.59 -9.79
CA ASP A 178 14.38 -0.08 -8.98
C ASP A 178 13.78 -0.94 -7.84
N MET A 179 12.48 -1.25 -7.93
CA MET A 179 11.73 -1.94 -6.89
C MET A 179 11.62 -1.17 -5.57
N THR A 180 11.71 0.15 -5.60
CA THR A 180 11.52 1.00 -4.42
C THR A 180 10.36 1.96 -4.57
N VAL A 181 9.74 2.29 -3.44
CA VAL A 181 8.86 3.45 -3.28
C VAL A 181 9.56 4.45 -2.39
N THR A 182 9.78 5.65 -2.90
CA THR A 182 10.31 6.77 -2.13
C THR A 182 9.15 7.62 -1.64
N PHE A 183 9.11 7.87 -0.33
CA PHE A 183 8.22 8.81 0.32
C PHE A 183 8.95 10.15 0.38
N GLU A 184 8.48 11.13 -0.38
CA GLU A 184 9.05 12.47 -0.43
C GLU A 184 8.09 13.46 0.21
N SER A 185 8.49 14.06 1.32
CA SER A 185 7.78 15.16 1.98
C SER A 185 8.74 16.33 2.22
N PRO A 186 8.23 17.57 2.42
CA PRO A 186 9.04 18.70 2.87
C PRO A 186 9.92 18.38 4.08
N SER A 187 9.40 17.60 5.04
CA SER A 187 10.07 17.29 6.30
C SER A 187 11.12 16.18 6.23
N GLY A 188 11.21 15.48 5.11
CA GLY A 188 12.24 14.50 4.83
C GLY A 188 11.80 13.41 3.86
N ASN A 189 12.76 12.57 3.47
CA ASN A 189 12.49 11.46 2.56
C ASN A 189 12.74 10.13 3.26
N SER A 190 11.93 9.12 2.92
CA SER A 190 12.18 7.74 3.32
C SER A 190 11.95 6.79 2.15
N LYS A 191 12.42 5.54 2.28
CA LYS A 191 12.28 4.53 1.23
C LYS A 191 11.75 3.23 1.80
N ALA A 192 10.97 2.54 0.98
CA ALA A 192 10.56 1.16 1.19
C ALA A 192 10.80 0.38 -0.10
N ASP A 193 11.36 -0.82 0.02
CA ASP A 193 11.33 -1.77 -1.09
C ASP A 193 9.89 -2.26 -1.27
N TYR A 194 9.52 -2.56 -2.52
CA TYR A 194 8.27 -3.25 -2.82
C TYR A 194 8.57 -4.61 -3.41
N THR A 195 7.64 -5.53 -3.18
CA THR A 195 7.69 -6.86 -3.79
C THR A 195 6.66 -6.94 -4.90
N LYS A 196 6.91 -7.78 -5.90
CA LYS A 196 6.07 -7.98 -7.08
C LYS A 196 5.77 -9.47 -7.23
N VAL A 197 4.50 -9.86 -7.26
CA VAL A 197 4.06 -11.27 -7.37
C VAL A 197 3.06 -11.42 -8.50
N ALA A 198 3.27 -12.43 -9.34
CA ALA A 198 2.39 -12.71 -10.46
C ALA A 198 1.02 -13.21 -9.99
N VAL A 199 -0.04 -12.74 -10.63
CA VAL A 199 -1.41 -13.23 -10.43
C VAL A 199 -1.74 -14.26 -11.53
N PRO A 200 -2.16 -15.48 -11.19
CA PRO A 200 -2.58 -16.46 -12.19
C PRO A 200 -3.70 -15.94 -13.09
N ASN A 201 -3.56 -16.14 -14.41
CA ASN A 201 -4.49 -15.60 -15.42
C ASN A 201 -5.93 -16.11 -15.27
N ASP A 202 -6.10 -17.32 -14.73
CA ASP A 202 -7.40 -17.91 -14.39
C ASP A 202 -8.13 -17.17 -13.26
N LEU A 203 -7.41 -16.61 -12.28
CA LEU A 203 -8.01 -15.75 -11.25
C LEU A 203 -8.32 -14.35 -11.76
N VAL A 204 -7.50 -13.84 -12.71
CA VAL A 204 -7.78 -12.56 -13.36
C VAL A 204 -9.12 -12.59 -14.10
N ALA A 205 -9.44 -13.70 -14.77
CA ALA A 205 -10.70 -13.88 -15.51
C ALA A 205 -11.96 -13.90 -14.62
N LEU A 206 -11.81 -14.19 -13.33
CA LEU A 206 -12.91 -14.27 -12.37
C LEU A 206 -13.16 -12.95 -11.62
N GLY A 207 -12.37 -11.90 -11.88
CA GLY A 207 -12.40 -10.70 -11.06
C GLY A 207 -11.97 -11.02 -9.62
N TYR A 208 -10.95 -11.88 -9.51
CA TYR A 208 -10.36 -12.55 -8.34
C TYR A 208 -10.82 -13.99 -8.06
#